data_AF-A0A3D3ECI3-F1
#
_entry.id   AF-A0A3D3ECI3-F1
#
_cell.length_a   1.000
_cell.length_b   1.000
_cell.length_c   1.000
_cell.angle_alpha   90.00
_cell.angle_beta   90.00
_cell.angle_gamma   90.00
#
_symmetry.space_group_name_H-M   'P 1'
#
loop_
_entity.id
_entity.type
_entity.pdbx_description
1 polymer ?
#
loop_
_entity_poly.entity_id
_entity_poly.type
_entity_poly.pdbx_seq_one_letter_code
_entity_poly.pdbx_strand_id
1 'polypeptide(L)'
;MRQSGALLFAAGTFTTLLVGRLLIGIGMSDGWTAAFKVNADWWPKDRLALANGAIIGLAGLGSLAATLPTRLLLDIMPWNDLFVWLAALTVGMAVILFTLVPENREKT
;
A
#
# COMPACT_ATOMS: atom_id res chain seq x y z
N MET A 1 -7.40 39.08 -11.90
CA MET A 1 -8.10 37.87 -12.42
C MET A 1 -7.22 36.62 -12.61
N ARG A 2 -5.90 36.62 -12.32
CA ARG A 2 -5.04 35.42 -12.51
C ARG A 2 -4.87 34.50 -11.28
N GLN A 3 -5.17 34.95 -10.06
CA GLN A 3 -4.97 34.14 -8.85
C GLN A 3 -6.13 33.19 -8.52
N SER A 4 -7.36 33.55 -8.93
CA SER A 4 -8.54 32.71 -8.73
C SER A 4 -8.50 31.42 -9.56
N GLY A 5 -7.89 31.46 -10.76
CA GLY A 5 -7.73 30.28 -11.62
C GLY A 5 -6.69 29.28 -11.09
N ALA A 6 -5.62 29.75 -10.44
CA ALA A 6 -4.61 28.89 -9.84
C ALA A 6 -5.17 28.13 -8.63
N LEU A 7 -6.04 28.75 -7.83
CA LEU A 7 -6.72 28.09 -6.72
C LEU A 7 -7.74 27.06 -7.21
N LEU A 8 -8.46 27.32 -8.31
CA LEU A 8 -9.38 26.36 -8.92
C LEU A 8 -8.65 25.16 -9.55
N PHE A 9 -7.50 25.39 -10.20
CA PHE A 9 -6.66 24.31 -10.73
C PHE A 9 -6.00 23.50 -9.60
N ALA A 10 -5.48 24.20 -8.57
CA ALA A 10 -4.93 23.58 -7.37
C ALA A 10 -5.98 22.83 -6.56
N ALA A 11 -7.24 23.28 -6.51
CA ALA A 11 -8.31 22.58 -5.79
C ALA A 11 -8.64 21.21 -6.42
N GLY A 12 -8.61 21.10 -7.76
CA GLY A 12 -8.76 19.81 -8.44
C GLY A 12 -7.65 18.82 -8.10
N THR A 13 -6.39 19.30 -8.08
CA THR A 13 -5.23 18.48 -7.69
C THR A 13 -5.21 18.20 -6.19
N PHE A 14 -5.51 19.19 -5.34
CA PHE A 14 -5.46 19.11 -3.88
C PHE A 14 -6.53 18.17 -3.33
N THR A 15 -7.77 18.25 -3.80
CA THR A 15 -8.83 17.31 -3.38
C THR A 15 -8.49 15.89 -3.80
N THR A 16 -7.95 15.68 -5.01
CA THR A 16 -7.51 14.36 -5.47
C THR A 16 -6.37 13.80 -4.60
N LEU A 17 -5.39 14.65 -4.24
CA LEU A 17 -4.31 14.28 -3.33
C LEU A 17 -4.80 13.99 -1.91
N LEU A 18 -5.77 14.75 -1.42
CA LEU A 18 -6.35 14.58 -0.09
C LEU A 18 -7.12 13.25 0.00
N VAL A 19 -7.97 12.96 -0.99
CA VAL A 19 -8.70 11.69 -1.09
C VAL A 19 -7.71 10.53 -1.24
N GLY A 20 -6.66 10.70 -2.08
CA GLY A 20 -5.59 9.72 -2.21
C GLY A 20 -4.89 9.43 -0.87
N ARG A 21 -4.56 10.45 -0.08
CA ARG A 21 -3.96 10.26 1.25
C ARG A 21 -4.91 9.58 2.24
N LEU A 22 -6.19 9.91 2.22
CA LEU A 22 -7.19 9.25 3.08
C LEU A 22 -7.34 7.77 2.72
N LEU A 23 -7.40 7.44 1.43
CA LEU A 23 -7.50 6.06 0.95
C LEU A 23 -6.23 5.25 1.27
N ILE A 24 -5.05 5.83 1.10
CA ILE A 24 -3.78 5.18 1.51
C ILE A 24 -3.79 4.94 3.02
N GLY A 25 -4.21 5.92 3.83
CA GLY A 25 -4.27 5.78 5.29
C GLY A 25 -5.23 4.70 5.77
N ILE A 26 -6.41 4.59 5.14
CA ILE A 26 -7.37 3.53 5.44
C ILE A 26 -6.79 2.17 5.03
N GLY A 27 -6.31 2.03 3.78
CA GLY A 27 -5.81 0.75 3.27
C GLY A 27 -4.57 0.21 4.01
N MET A 28 -3.71 1.06 4.56
CA MET A 28 -2.54 0.62 5.33
C MET A 28 -2.91 0.03 6.70
N SER A 29 -4.11 0.34 7.22
CA SER A 29 -4.55 -0.10 8.55
C SER A 29 -4.97 -1.58 8.58
N ASP A 30 -5.56 -2.08 7.48
CA ASP A 30 -6.10 -3.45 7.41
C ASP A 30 -5.04 -4.52 7.09
N GLY A 31 -3.97 -4.15 6.38
CA GLY A 31 -2.99 -5.12 5.86
C GLY A 31 -2.13 -5.78 6.95
N TRP A 32 -1.82 -5.07 8.03
CA TRP A 32 -0.98 -5.59 9.10
C TRP A 32 -1.73 -6.59 9.99
N THR A 33 -2.98 -6.28 10.37
CA THR A 33 -3.79 -7.13 11.23
C THR A 33 -4.15 -8.46 10.56
N ALA A 34 -4.43 -8.45 9.25
CA ALA A 34 -4.67 -9.66 8.48
C ALA A 34 -3.44 -10.58 8.39
N ALA A 35 -2.26 -10.01 8.12
CA ALA A 35 -1.01 -10.78 8.03
C ALA A 35 -0.64 -11.46 9.35
N PHE A 36 -0.79 -10.76 10.48
CA PHE A 36 -0.54 -11.34 11.80
C PHE A 36 -1.58 -12.40 12.19
N LYS A 37 -2.86 -12.19 11.83
CA LYS A 37 -3.92 -13.17 12.09
C LYS A 37 -3.69 -14.47 11.31
N VAL A 38 -3.34 -14.38 10.03
CA VAL A 38 -3.02 -15.57 9.20
C VAL A 38 -1.80 -16.32 9.73
N ASN A 39 -0.74 -15.61 10.13
CA ASN A 39 0.43 -16.25 10.73
C ASN A 39 0.08 -16.97 12.03
N ALA A 40 -0.76 -16.37 12.90
CA ALA A 40 -1.22 -16.98 14.14
C ALA A 40 -2.04 -18.26 13.92
N ASP A 41 -2.75 -18.35 12.79
CA ASP A 41 -3.62 -19.47 12.44
C ASP A 41 -2.85 -20.64 11.79
N TRP A 42 -1.79 -20.34 11.03
CA TRP A 42 -1.00 -21.34 10.29
C TRP A 42 0.28 -21.80 11.00
N TRP A 43 0.85 -21.03 11.94
CA TRP A 43 2.14 -21.36 12.59
C TRP A 43 2.00 -21.69 14.09
N PRO A 44 2.72 -22.72 14.60
CA PRO A 44 2.86 -22.97 16.03
C PRO A 44 3.47 -21.76 16.76
N LYS A 45 3.02 -21.49 18.00
CA LYS A 45 3.40 -20.31 18.80
C LYS A 45 4.92 -20.06 18.90
N ASP A 46 5.72 -21.11 18.89
CA ASP A 46 7.19 -21.04 18.96
C ASP A 46 7.85 -20.41 17.72
N ARG A 47 7.16 -20.40 16.57
CA ARG A 47 7.70 -19.87 15.30
C ARG A 47 7.03 -18.58 14.83
N LEU A 48 5.99 -18.13 15.53
CA LEU A 48 5.28 -16.88 15.21
C LEU A 48 6.20 -15.66 15.25
N ALA A 49 7.09 -15.58 16.24
CA ALA A 49 8.05 -14.49 16.36
C ALA A 49 9.00 -14.43 15.16
N LEU A 50 9.42 -15.59 14.63
CA LEU A 50 10.31 -15.66 13.47
C LEU A 50 9.57 -15.28 12.18
N ALA A 51 8.34 -15.78 11.97
CA ALA A 51 7.53 -15.43 10.80
C ALA A 51 7.18 -13.94 10.76
N ASN A 52 6.80 -13.37 11.91
CA ASN A 52 6.52 -11.94 12.07
C ASN A 52 7.78 -11.09 11.90
N GLY A 53 8.91 -11.52 12.49
CA GLY A 53 10.19 -10.86 12.32
C GLY A 53 10.68 -10.86 10.87
N ALA A 54 10.46 -11.95 10.13
CA ALA A 54 10.76 -12.03 8.71
C ALA A 54 9.90 -11.07 7.87
N ILE A 55 8.59 -10.98 8.15
CA ILE A 55 7.70 -10.01 7.48
C ILE A 55 8.21 -8.58 7.68
N ILE A 56 8.52 -8.20 8.93
CA ILE A 56 9.02 -6.86 9.25
C ILE A 56 10.39 -6.62 8.60
N GLY A 57 11.30 -7.59 8.63
CA GLY A 57 12.62 -7.51 7.99
C GLY A 57 12.53 -7.33 6.47
N LEU A 58 11.68 -8.11 5.82
CA LEU A 58 11.42 -8.00 4.38
C LEU A 58 10.74 -6.67 4.03
N ALA A 59 9.81 -6.19 4.85
CA ALA A 59 9.18 -4.88 4.67
C ALA A 59 10.21 -3.74 4.75
N GLY A 60 11.13 -3.81 5.73
CA GLY A 60 12.23 -2.86 5.87
C GLY A 60 13.16 -2.86 4.66
N LEU A 61 13.60 -4.06 4.22
CA LEU A 61 14.43 -4.19 3.02
C LEU A 61 13.73 -3.69 1.75
N GLY A 62 12.44 -3.99 1.60
CA GLY A 62 11.64 -3.47 0.48
C GLY A 62 11.55 -1.95 0.47
N SER A 63 11.40 -1.31 1.63
CA SER A 63 11.37 0.16 1.72
C SER A 63 12.69 0.82 1.29
N LEU A 64 13.82 0.21 1.68
CA LEU A 64 15.15 0.68 1.29
C LEU A 64 15.38 0.46 -0.21
N ALA A 65 15.05 -0.75 -0.70
CA ALA A 65 15.17 -1.11 -2.09
C ALA A 65 14.29 -0.26 -3.01
N ALA A 66 13.13 0.23 -2.54
CA ALA A 66 12.23 1.08 -3.31
C ALA A 66 12.78 2.49 -3.57
N THR A 67 13.74 2.98 -2.78
CA THR A 67 14.23 4.37 -2.86
C THR A 67 14.98 4.66 -4.18
N LEU A 68 15.86 3.74 -4.60
CA LEU A 68 16.63 3.86 -5.83
C LEU A 68 15.78 3.80 -7.13
N PRO A 69 14.93 2.79 -7.35
CA PRO A 69 14.09 2.71 -8.54
C PRO A 69 13.07 3.86 -8.58
N THR A 70 12.53 4.28 -7.43
CA THR A 70 11.63 5.44 -7.37
C THR A 70 12.32 6.71 -7.86
N ARG A 71 13.57 6.94 -7.43
CA ARG A 71 14.35 8.10 -7.88
C ARG A 71 14.62 8.06 -9.38
N LEU A 72 15.05 6.91 -9.91
CA LEU A 72 15.29 6.74 -11.34
C LEU A 72 14.01 6.94 -12.16
N LEU A 73 12.87 6.42 -11.69
CA LEU A 73 11.57 6.60 -12.35
C LEU A 73 11.12 8.07 -12.35
N LEU A 74 11.41 8.83 -11.30
CA LEU A 74 11.09 10.26 -11.24
C LEU A 74 11.94 11.12 -12.19
N ASP A 75 13.10 10.64 -12.64
CA ASP A 75 13.90 11.32 -13.65
C ASP A 75 13.31 11.16 -15.07
N ILE A 76 12.51 10.11 -15.31
CA ILE A 76 11.88 9.80 -16.61
C ILE A 76 10.37 10.06 -16.65
N MET A 77 9.67 10.10 -15.52
CA MET A 77 8.24 10.42 -15.47
C MET A 77 7.88 11.33 -14.31
N PRO A 78 6.82 12.16 -14.45
CA PRO A 78 6.36 13.01 -13.38
C PRO A 78 5.75 12.19 -12.23
N TRP A 79 5.93 12.68 -11.01
CA TRP A 79 5.56 11.99 -9.78
C TRP A 79 4.08 11.57 -9.72
N ASN A 80 3.17 12.34 -10.31
CA ASN A 80 1.74 12.02 -10.34
C ASN A 80 1.46 10.68 -11.04
N ASP A 81 2.13 10.38 -12.15
CA ASP A 81 1.88 9.16 -12.90
C ASP A 81 2.45 7.95 -12.16
N LEU A 82 3.60 8.11 -11.50
CA LEU A 82 4.16 7.07 -10.63
C LEU A 82 3.18 6.66 -9.52
N PHE A 83 2.54 7.63 -8.85
CA PHE A 83 1.57 7.34 -7.79
C PHE A 83 0.30 6.65 -8.32
N VAL A 84 -0.17 7.03 -9.52
CA VAL A 84 -1.32 6.36 -10.16
C VAL A 84 -0.98 4.92 -10.50
N TRP A 85 0.20 4.64 -11.05
CA TRP A 85 0.66 3.28 -11.32
C TRP A 85 0.80 2.44 -10.05
N LEU A 86 1.39 3.00 -8.99
CA LEU A 86 1.50 2.32 -7.69
C LEU A 86 0.13 2.03 -7.07
N ALA A 87 -0.82 2.95 -7.18
CA ALA A 87 -2.19 2.74 -6.74
C ALA A 87 -2.88 1.61 -7.52
N ALA A 88 -2.75 1.60 -8.85
CA ALA A 88 -3.28 0.53 -9.70
C ALA A 88 -2.69 -0.84 -9.35
N LEU A 89 -1.38 -0.90 -9.09
CA LEU A 89 -0.69 -2.13 -8.71
C LEU A 89 -1.14 -2.64 -7.34
N THR A 90 -1.37 -1.73 -6.38
CA THR A 90 -1.91 -2.04 -5.05
C THR A 90 -3.33 -2.62 -5.14
N VAL A 91 -4.19 -1.99 -5.94
CA VAL A 91 -5.55 -2.50 -6.21
C VAL A 91 -5.50 -3.86 -6.90
N GLY A 92 -4.59 -4.03 -7.87
CA GLY A 92 -4.38 -5.31 -8.54
C GLY A 92 -3.99 -6.42 -7.56
N MET A 93 -3.05 -6.16 -6.64
CA MET A 93 -2.71 -7.09 -5.56
C MET A 93 -3.90 -7.38 -4.64
N ALA A 94 -4.70 -6.37 -4.29
CA ALA A 94 -5.88 -6.57 -3.46
C ALA A 94 -6.91 -7.49 -4.16
N VAL A 95 -7.14 -7.30 -5.46
CA VAL A 95 -8.02 -8.18 -6.27
C VAL A 95 -7.45 -9.59 -6.36
N ILE A 96 -6.14 -9.74 -6.57
CA ILE A 96 -5.48 -11.04 -6.61
C ILE A 96 -5.61 -11.75 -5.26
N LEU A 97 -5.35 -11.05 -4.14
CA LEU A 97 -5.53 -11.61 -2.81
C LEU A 97 -6.99 -11.99 -2.56
N PHE A 98 -7.95 -11.13 -2.91
CA PHE A 98 -9.37 -11.43 -2.74
C PHE A 98 -9.84 -12.63 -3.56
N THR A 99 -9.24 -12.87 -4.73
CA THR A 99 -9.59 -13.99 -5.61
C THR A 99 -8.83 -15.28 -5.30
N LEU A 100 -7.56 -15.19 -4.87
CA LEU A 100 -6.70 -16.34 -4.58
C LEU A 100 -6.73 -16.78 -3.12
N VAL A 101 -7.13 -15.92 -2.17
CA VAL A 101 -7.33 -16.31 -0.77
C VAL A 101 -8.75 -16.83 -0.64
N PRO A 102 -8.97 -18.16 -0.65
CA PRO A 102 -10.26 -18.71 -0.28
C PRO A 102 -10.55 -18.30 1.16
N GLU A 103 -11.71 -17.69 1.37
CA GLU A 103 -12.23 -17.30 2.67
C GLU A 103 -12.40 -18.58 3.50
N ASN A 104 -11.38 -18.93 4.29
CA ASN A 104 -11.49 -20.05 5.21
C ASN A 104 -12.39 -19.57 6.34
N ARG A 105 -13.70 -19.77 6.15
CA ARG A 105 -14.72 -19.49 7.14
C ARG A 105 -14.37 -20.27 8.39
N GLU A 106 -13.93 -19.51 9.39
CA GLU A 106 -13.77 -19.88 10.79
C GLU A 106 -15.01 -20.70 11.20
N LYS A 107 -14.84 -22.03 11.28
CA LYS A 107 -15.85 -22.90 11.90
C LYS A 107 -15.73 -22.66 13.40
N THR A 108 -16.73 -21.96 13.91
CA THR A 108 -17.06 -21.79 15.32
C THR A 108 -17.17 -23.13 16.04
#